data_AF-A0A645ILL5-F1
#
_entry.id   AF-A0A645ILL5-F1
#
_cell.length_a   1.000
_cell.length_b   1.000
_cell.length_c   1.000
_cell.angle_alpha   90.00
_cell.angle_beta   90.00
_cell.angle_gamma   90.00
#
_symmetry.space_group_name_H-M   'P 1'
#
loop_
_entity.id
_entity.type
_entity.pdbx_description
1 polymer ?
#
loop_
_entity_poly.entity_id
_entity_poly.type
_entity_poly.pdbx_seq_one_letter_code
_entity_poly.pdbx_strand_id
1 'polypeptide(L)'
;MFRLVRLNVECVVNDEDARDILINQGYELIEDKEQKSYTDEESQNDLNKLTLEQLKALAEERGIEVPSKIKKDDLVEILEEME
;
A
#
# COMPACT_ATOMS: atom_id res chain seq x y z
N MET A 1 8.52 17.61 13.48
CA MET A 1 7.85 16.81 14.52
C MET A 1 7.02 15.76 13.83
N PHE A 2 7.46 14.51 13.92
CA PHE A 2 6.81 13.31 13.42
C PHE A 2 6.14 12.62 14.60
N ARG A 3 4.87 12.28 14.48
CA ARG A 3 4.15 11.47 15.47
C ARG A 3 4.03 10.08 14.90
N LEU A 4 4.36 9.06 15.69
CA LEU A 4 4.23 7.67 15.28
C LEU A 4 3.48 6.89 16.35
N VAL A 5 2.77 5.83 15.98
CA VAL A 5 1.99 5.01 16.92
C VAL A 5 2.30 3.53 16.78
N ARG A 6 2.35 2.82 17.90
CA ARG A 6 2.44 1.36 17.95
C ARG A 6 1.77 0.83 19.20
N LEU A 7 0.87 -0.15 19.09
CA LEU A 7 0.24 -0.82 20.24
C LEU A 7 -0.31 0.18 21.28
N ASN A 8 -0.98 1.24 20.81
CA ASN A 8 -1.56 2.28 21.65
C ASN A 8 -0.53 3.19 22.38
N VAL A 9 0.73 3.17 21.95
CA VAL A 9 1.81 4.07 22.39
C VAL A 9 2.09 5.08 21.28
N GLU A 10 1.95 6.37 21.58
CA GLU A 10 2.36 7.47 20.71
C GLU A 10 3.81 7.86 20.99
N CYS A 11 4.62 7.98 19.95
CA CYS A 11 5.99 8.46 20.00
C CYS A 11 6.13 9.72 19.14
N VAL A 12 6.67 10.79 19.71
CA VAL A 12 6.84 12.04 18.98
C VAL A 12 8.31 12.39 18.88
N VAL A 13 8.83 12.42 17.65
CA VAL A 13 10.23 12.67 17.34
C VAL A 13 10.38 13.88 16.43
N ASN A 14 11.53 14.54 16.44
CA ASN A 14 11.80 15.66 15.53
C ASN A 14 12.79 15.30 14.42
N ASP A 15 13.58 14.26 14.64
CA ASP A 15 14.62 13.79 13.75
C ASP A 15 14.07 12.79 12.72
N GLU A 16 14.51 12.93 11.47
CA GLU A 16 14.13 12.04 10.37
C GLU A 16 14.73 10.64 10.55
N ASP A 17 15.94 10.53 11.09
CA ASP A 17 16.57 9.24 11.41
C ASP A 17 15.78 8.48 12.49
N ALA A 18 15.32 9.17 13.53
CA ALA A 18 14.51 8.58 14.58
C ALA A 18 13.15 8.10 14.05
N ARG A 19 12.56 8.85 13.12
CA ARG A 19 11.35 8.45 12.40
C ARG A 19 11.58 7.13 11.66
N ASP A 20 12.65 7.03 10.87
CA ASP A 20 12.94 5.85 10.06
C ASP A 20 13.18 4.59 10.93
N ILE A 21 13.93 4.74 12.03
CA ILE A 21 14.14 3.64 12.99
C ILE A 21 12.81 3.15 13.58
N LEU A 22 11.91 4.06 13.94
CA LEU A 22 10.61 3.72 14.51
C LEU A 22 9.71 3.05 13.46
N ILE A 23 9.72 3.51 12.20
CA ILE A 23 9.02 2.86 11.09
C ILE A 23 9.53 1.41 10.92
N ASN A 24 10.85 1.21 10.91
CA ASN A 24 11.45 -0.13 10.84
C ASN A 24 11.13 -1.02 12.05
N GLN A 25 10.81 -0.42 13.21
CA GLN A 25 10.36 -1.14 14.41
C GLN A 25 8.86 -1.45 14.40
N GLY A 26 8.11 -1.04 13.37
CA GLY A 26 6.67 -1.23 13.27
C GLY A 26 5.85 -0.13 13.94
N TYR A 27 6.34 1.11 13.95
CA TYR A 27 5.53 2.27 14.28
C TYR A 27 4.94 2.89 13.00
N GLU A 28 3.65 3.21 13.03
CA GLU A 28 2.96 3.88 11.93
C GLU A 28 3.09 5.40 12.05
N LEU A 29 3.49 6.09 10.98
CA LEU A 29 3.58 7.56 10.95
C LEU A 29 2.18 8.19 10.92
N ILE A 30 1.82 8.91 11.97
CA ILE A 30 0.63 9.77 12.04
C ILE A 30 1.04 11.15 11.55
N GLU A 31 0.74 11.47 10.29
CA GLU A 31 0.75 12.86 9.83
C GLU A 31 -0.59 13.52 10.17
N ASP A 32 -0.56 14.65 10.89
CA ASP A 32 -1.72 15.54 11.12
C ASP A 32 -2.13 16.24 9.80
N LYS A 33 -2.46 15.45 8.78
CA LYS A 33 -3.25 15.87 7.61
C LYS A 33 -4.23 14.74 7.31
N GLU A 34 -5.50 15.11 7.31
CA GLU A 34 -6.64 14.27 6.98
C GLU A 34 -6.35 13.33 5.79
N GLN A 35 -6.09 12.05 6.07
CA GLN A 35 -6.60 10.86 5.36
C GLN A 35 -5.80 9.60 5.70
N LYS A 36 -6.36 8.83 6.65
CA LYS A 36 -6.70 7.42 6.47
C LYS A 36 -5.74 6.59 5.60
N SER A 37 -4.77 5.94 6.24
CA SER A 37 -4.36 4.59 5.83
C SER A 37 -3.82 3.85 7.04
N TYR A 38 -4.73 3.23 7.80
CA TYR A 38 -4.39 1.98 8.45
C TYR A 38 -4.00 1.01 7.34
N THR A 39 -2.74 0.62 7.28
CA THR A 39 -2.34 -0.66 6.68
C THR A 39 -0.90 -0.99 7.13
N ASP A 40 -0.74 -1.36 8.40
CA ASP A 40 -0.35 -2.74 8.70
C ASP A 40 -1.12 -3.66 7.73
N GLU A 41 -0.50 -4.11 6.63
CA GLU A 41 -0.59 -5.47 6.07
C GLU A 41 0.55 -5.63 5.04
N GLU A 42 1.56 -6.34 5.52
CA GLU A 42 2.68 -6.94 4.81
C GLU A 42 2.22 -7.65 3.50
N SER A 43 2.77 -7.21 2.36
CA SER A 43 3.25 -8.07 1.26
C SER A 43 2.32 -9.08 0.53
N GLN A 44 1.04 -8.78 0.28
CA GLN A 44 0.26 -9.67 -0.61
C GLN A 44 -0.61 -8.99 -1.67
N ASN A 45 -0.71 -7.65 -1.79
CA ASN A 45 -1.71 -7.12 -2.72
C ASN A 45 -1.52 -5.66 -3.18
N ASP A 46 -0.35 -5.31 -3.70
CA ASP A 46 -0.15 -4.01 -4.38
C ASP A 46 -1.17 -3.79 -5.51
N LEU A 47 -1.63 -4.87 -6.14
CA LEU A 47 -2.65 -4.87 -7.19
C LEU A 47 -4.01 -4.31 -6.71
N ASN A 48 -4.42 -4.56 -5.46
CA ASN A 48 -5.67 -4.03 -4.94
C ASN A 48 -5.66 -2.50 -4.72
N LYS A 49 -4.47 -1.92 -4.51
CA LYS A 49 -4.29 -0.45 -4.40
C LYS A 49 -4.24 0.26 -5.76
N LEU A 50 -3.94 -0.47 -6.83
CA LEU A 50 -3.89 0.10 -8.18
C LEU A 50 -5.28 0.40 -8.73
N THR A 51 -5.36 1.46 -9.52
CA THR A 51 -6.59 1.80 -10.25
C THR A 51 -6.83 0.82 -11.40
N LEU A 52 -8.08 0.68 -11.84
CA LEU A 52 -8.45 -0.23 -12.95
C LEU A 52 -7.65 0.06 -14.23
N GLU A 53 -7.27 1.31 -14.46
CA GLU A 53 -6.38 1.72 -15.57
C GLU A 53 -4.94 1.20 -15.39
N GLN A 54 -4.39 1.30 -14.19
CA GLN A 54 -3.03 0.81 -13.90
C GLN A 54 -2.94 -0.72 -13.94
N LEU A 55 -3.98 -1.41 -13.48
CA LEU A 55 -4.08 -2.86 -13.59
C LEU A 55 -4.18 -3.31 -15.05
N LYS A 56 -4.93 -2.58 -15.88
CA LYS A 56 -5.02 -2.82 -17.32
C LYS A 56 -3.67 -2.64 -18.01
N ALA A 57 -2.97 -1.56 -17.68
CA ALA A 57 -1.64 -1.29 -18.21
C ALA A 57 -0.63 -2.38 -17.83
N LEU A 58 -0.66 -2.85 -16.58
CA LEU A 58 0.18 -3.98 -16.13
C LEU A 58 -0.14 -5.27 -16.87
N ALA A 59 -1.42 -5.60 -17.01
CA ALA A 59 -1.83 -6.80 -17.73
C ALA A 59 -1.44 -6.74 -19.21
N GLU A 60 -1.62 -5.59 -19.87
CA GLU A 60 -1.18 -5.40 -21.25
C GLU A 60 0.35 -5.51 -21.39
N GLU A 61 1.11 -4.97 -20.44
CA GLU A 61 2.58 -5.09 -20.38
C GLU A 61 3.04 -6.54 -20.16
N ARG A 62 2.28 -7.33 -19.40
CA ARG A 62 2.50 -8.76 -19.18
C ARG A 62 1.99 -9.64 -20.33
N GLY A 63 1.36 -9.05 -21.35
CA GLY A 63 0.82 -9.77 -22.51
C GLY A 63 -0.52 -10.46 -22.23
N ILE A 64 -1.24 -10.03 -21.20
CA ILE A 64 -2.57 -10.51 -20.82
C ILE A 64 -3.60 -9.64 -21.53
N GLU A 65 -4.40 -10.25 -22.41
CA GLU A 65 -5.50 -9.54 -23.06
C GLU A 65 -6.59 -9.24 -22.03
N VAL A 66 -6.66 -7.97 -21.61
CA VAL A 66 -7.70 -7.55 -20.67
C VAL A 66 -8.99 -7.25 -21.43
N PRO A 67 -10.07 -8.02 -21.24
CA PRO A 67 -11.33 -7.69 -21.88
C PRO A 67 -11.90 -6.42 -21.24
N SER A 68 -12.45 -5.52 -22.06
CA SER A 68 -13.03 -4.24 -21.59
C SER A 68 -14.13 -4.39 -20.53
N LYS A 69 -14.68 -5.60 -20.36
CA LYS A 69 -15.71 -5.96 -19.36
C LYS A 69 -15.17 -6.69 -18.11
N ILE A 70 -13.86 -6.82 -17.94
CA ILE A 70 -13.30 -7.46 -16.74
C ILE A 70 -13.63 -6.66 -15.47
N LYS A 71 -13.84 -7.36 -14.36
CA LYS A 71 -13.98 -6.73 -13.03
C LYS A 71 -12.59 -6.43 -12.48
N LYS A 72 -12.50 -5.41 -11.61
CA LYS A 72 -11.23 -5.08 -10.94
C LYS A 72 -10.67 -6.28 -10.19
N ASP A 73 -11.49 -6.95 -9.37
CA ASP A 73 -11.10 -8.17 -8.65
C ASP A 73 -10.57 -9.26 -9.57
N ASP A 74 -11.28 -9.57 -10.66
CA ASP A 74 -10.92 -10.61 -11.61
C ASP A 74 -9.58 -10.30 -12.31
N LEU A 75 -9.33 -9.02 -12.60
CA LEU A 75 -8.05 -8.55 -13.17
C LEU A 75 -6.90 -8.59 -12.15
N VAL A 76 -7.18 -8.28 -10.88
CA VAL A 76 -6.20 -8.40 -9.78
C VAL A 76 -5.84 -9.86 -9.56
N GLU A 77 -6.82 -10.75 -9.51
CA GLU A 77 -6.65 -12.19 -9.29
C GLU A 77 -5.79 -12.83 -10.40
N ILE A 78 -6.05 -12.48 -11.67
CA ILE A 78 -5.23 -12.94 -12.81
C ILE A 78 -3.79 -12.44 -12.72
N LEU A 79 -3.58 -11.19 -12.26
CA LEU A 79 -2.25 -10.61 -12.11
C LEU A 79 -1.49 -11.21 -10.92
N GLU A 80 -2.20 -11.59 -9.84
CA GLU A 80 -1.65 -12.31 -8.69
C GLU A 80 -1.30 -13.76 -9.03
N GLU A 81 -2.13 -14.47 -9.80
CA GLU A 81 -1.88 -15.86 -10.21
C GLU A 81 -0.68 -16.03 -11.14
N MET A 82 -0.21 -14.96 -11.79
CA MET A 82 0.95 -14.97 -12.70
C MET A 82 2.29 -14.58 -12.05
N GLU A 83 2.32 -14.34 -10.73
CA GLU A 83 3.55 -14.03 -9.97
C GLU A 83 4.30 -15.30 -9.50
#